data_AF-A0A940ZBF1-F1
#
_entry.id   AF-A0A940ZBF1-F1
#
_cell.length_a   1.000
_cell.length_b   1.000
_cell.length_c   1.000
_cell.angle_alpha   90.00
_cell.angle_beta   90.00
_cell.angle_gamma   90.00
#
_symmetry.space_group_name_H-M   'P 1'
#
loop_
_entity.id
_entity.type
_entity.pdbx_description
1 polymer ?
#
loop_
_entity_poly.entity_id
_entity_poly.type
_entity_poly.pdbx_seq_one_letter_code
_entity_poly.pdbx_strand_id
1 'polypeptide(L)'
;MKEFLREQRRKIAESQLPLRNIRVLDVGSIVAAPYAATILSDFGAEVIKVEPPDNPDGLRFWGVVEEKYPAYWAVASRNKLPITLNLKHPQGKKIFAQLVARADVLLENMRPKTLDRLGFPSARLWEIKKALIIGRIS
;
A
#
# COMPACT_ATOMS: atom_id res chain seq x y z
N MET A 1 -5.60 -10.98 15.59
CA MET A 1 -5.25 -9.97 14.56
C MET A 1 -3.88 -9.32 14.77
N LYS A 2 -3.60 -8.67 15.92
CA LYS A 2 -2.28 -8.04 16.17
C LYS A 2 -1.11 -9.02 16.12
N GLU A 3 -1.32 -10.25 16.59
CA GLU A 3 -0.30 -11.31 16.63
C GLU A 3 0.04 -11.84 15.24
N PHE A 4 -0.97 -12.12 14.40
CA PHE A 4 -0.78 -12.48 12.99
C PHE A 4 0.08 -11.44 12.25
N LEU A 5 -0.23 -10.15 12.39
CA LEU A 5 0.55 -9.09 11.74
C LEU A 5 2.00 -9.02 12.26
N ARG A 6 2.21 -9.24 13.56
CA ARG A 6 3.56 -9.32 14.14
C ARG A 6 4.33 -10.52 13.61
N GLU A 7 3.68 -11.66 13.50
CA GLU A 7 4.28 -12.89 13.00
C GLU A 7 4.66 -12.75 11.51
N GLN A 8 3.78 -12.21 10.67
CA GLN A 8 4.09 -11.96 9.26
C GLN A 8 5.27 -11.01 9.10
N ARG A 9 5.29 -9.92 9.89
CA ARG A 9 6.42 -8.98 9.91
C ARG A 9 7.72 -9.66 10.33
N ARG A 10 7.68 -10.50 11.36
CA ARG A 10 8.85 -11.24 11.83
C ARG A 10 9.36 -12.19 10.74
N LYS A 11 8.47 -12.98 10.13
CA LYS A 11 8.82 -13.90 9.03
C LYS A 11 9.48 -13.17 7.85
N ILE A 12 8.98 -12.00 7.47
CA ILE A 12 9.57 -11.18 6.42
C ILE A 12 10.96 -10.69 6.85
N ALA A 13 11.09 -10.10 8.05
CA ALA A 13 12.35 -9.55 8.55
C ALA A 13 13.46 -10.62 8.72
N GLU A 14 13.09 -11.84 9.11
CA GLU A 14 13.99 -12.99 9.28
C GLU A 14 14.29 -13.73 7.96
N SER A 15 13.62 -13.38 6.86
CA SER A 15 13.88 -14.00 5.55
C SER A 15 15.26 -13.61 5.00
N GLN A 16 15.76 -14.32 3.99
CA GLN A 16 16.96 -13.95 3.23
C GLN A 16 16.61 -13.17 1.94
N LEU A 17 15.39 -12.65 1.85
CA LEU A 17 14.90 -11.97 0.64
C LEU A 17 15.56 -10.58 0.48
N PRO A 18 15.74 -10.12 -0.76
CA PRO A 18 16.52 -8.91 -1.04
C PRO A 18 15.87 -7.62 -0.52
N LEU A 19 14.55 -7.57 -0.37
CA LEU A 19 13.81 -6.40 0.12
C LEU A 19 13.26 -6.55 1.54
N ARG A 20 13.72 -7.53 2.33
CA ARG A 20 13.21 -7.85 3.69
C ARG A 20 13.12 -6.70 4.69
N ASN A 21 13.93 -5.65 4.51
CA ASN A 21 13.98 -4.47 5.38
C ASN A 21 13.33 -3.23 4.75
N ILE A 22 12.65 -3.38 3.61
CA ILE A 22 12.01 -2.30 2.88
C ILE A 22 10.52 -2.29 3.20
N ARG A 23 10.00 -1.13 3.57
CA ARG A 23 8.55 -0.91 3.73
C ARG A 23 7.98 -0.10 2.57
N VAL A 24 6.90 -0.61 1.98
CA VAL A 24 6.18 0.00 0.87
C VAL A 24 4.77 0.39 1.31
N LEU A 25 4.34 1.60 0.96
CA LEU A 25 2.94 2.01 1.00
C LEU A 25 2.35 1.93 -0.41
N ASP A 26 1.42 1.00 -0.61
CA ASP A 26 0.61 0.91 -1.83
C ASP A 26 -0.70 1.64 -1.58
N VAL A 27 -0.85 2.85 -2.14
CA VAL A 27 -2.10 3.62 -2.16
C VAL A 27 -2.76 3.58 -3.54
N GLY A 28 -2.30 2.68 -4.41
CA GLY A 28 -2.82 2.53 -5.76
C GLY A 28 -4.19 1.86 -5.80
N SER A 29 -4.72 1.67 -7.00
CA SER A 29 -5.91 0.86 -7.25
C SER A 29 -5.79 0.16 -8.61
N ILE A 30 -6.54 -0.91 -8.81
CA ILE A 30 -6.55 -1.67 -10.07
C ILE A 30 -5.21 -2.38 -10.28
N VAL A 31 -4.51 -2.16 -11.39
CA VAL A 31 -3.40 -3.05 -11.79
C VAL A 31 -2.03 -2.42 -11.57
N ALA A 32 -1.72 -1.27 -12.16
CA ALA A 32 -0.32 -0.84 -12.32
C ALA A 32 0.47 -0.67 -11.00
N ALA A 33 0.02 0.21 -10.10
CA ALA A 33 0.69 0.41 -8.81
C ALA A 33 0.52 -0.81 -7.87
N PRO A 34 -0.67 -1.43 -7.77
CA PRO A 34 -0.81 -2.65 -6.96
C PRO A 34 0.09 -3.78 -7.44
N TYR A 35 0.20 -4.04 -8.73
CA TYR A 35 1.05 -5.11 -9.25
C TYR A 35 2.54 -4.84 -9.01
N ALA A 36 2.99 -3.59 -9.19
CA ALA A 36 4.35 -3.19 -8.82
C ALA A 36 4.63 -3.44 -7.33
N ALA A 37 3.69 -3.07 -6.45
CA ALA A 37 3.82 -3.35 -5.02
C ALA A 37 3.85 -4.85 -4.71
N THR A 38 3.10 -5.67 -5.45
CA THR A 38 3.13 -7.13 -5.28
C THR A 38 4.48 -7.73 -5.63
N ILE A 39 5.11 -7.28 -6.72
CA ILE A 39 6.47 -7.72 -7.07
C ILE A 39 7.46 -7.38 -5.94
N LEU A 40 7.36 -6.18 -5.35
CA LEU A 40 8.20 -5.81 -4.21
C LEU A 40 7.93 -6.73 -3.00
N SER A 41 6.67 -7.09 -2.73
CA SER A 41 6.34 -8.03 -1.66
C SER A 41 6.86 -9.45 -1.89
N ASP A 42 6.88 -9.92 -3.14
CA ASP A 42 7.44 -11.23 -3.49
C ASP A 42 8.96 -11.28 -3.24
N PHE A 43 9.62 -10.13 -3.35
CA PHE A 43 11.03 -9.94 -2.99
C PHE A 43 11.25 -9.59 -1.51
N GLY A 44 10.21 -9.73 -0.67
CA GLY A 44 10.30 -9.61 0.78
C GLY A 44 10.03 -8.21 1.33
N ALA A 45 9.56 -7.26 0.55
CA ALA A 45 9.17 -5.97 1.12
C ALA A 45 7.93 -6.10 2.02
N GLU A 46 7.89 -5.37 3.13
CA GLU A 46 6.65 -5.21 3.89
C GLU A 46 5.74 -4.22 3.15
N VAL A 47 4.70 -4.74 2.49
CA VAL A 47 3.77 -3.91 1.72
C VAL A 47 2.48 -3.68 2.50
N ILE A 48 2.22 -2.42 2.84
CA ILE A 48 0.96 -1.99 3.45
C ILE A 48 0.08 -1.44 2.34
N LYS A 49 -1.03 -2.13 2.08
CA LYS A 49 -2.04 -1.71 1.10
C LYS A 49 -3.06 -0.82 1.79
N VAL A 50 -3.18 0.43 1.37
CA VAL A 50 -4.08 1.43 1.97
C VAL A 50 -5.28 1.63 1.07
N GLU A 51 -6.47 1.31 1.58
CA GLU A 51 -7.72 1.41 0.85
C GLU A 51 -8.71 2.34 1.58
N PRO A 52 -9.50 3.17 0.87
CA PRO A 52 -10.52 3.98 1.51
C PRO A 52 -11.72 3.10 1.93
N PRO A 53 -12.48 3.48 2.96
CA PRO A 53 -13.56 2.65 3.51
C PRO A 53 -14.71 2.41 2.53
N ASP A 54 -15.13 3.45 1.81
CA ASP A 54 -16.34 3.41 1.01
C ASP A 54 -16.10 2.94 -0.44
N ASN A 55 -14.84 2.85 -0.85
CA ASN A 55 -14.46 2.52 -2.22
C ASN A 55 -13.13 1.76 -2.26
N PRO A 56 -13.08 0.53 -1.71
CA PRO A 56 -11.86 -0.27 -1.70
C PRO A 56 -11.42 -0.62 -3.14
N ASP A 57 -10.28 -1.27 -3.28
CA ASP A 57 -9.71 -1.55 -4.59
C ASP A 57 -10.70 -2.34 -5.48
N GLY A 58 -10.95 -1.85 -6.70
CA GLY A 58 -11.91 -2.43 -7.62
C GLY A 58 -11.63 -3.89 -7.98
N LEU A 59 -10.36 -4.33 -7.89
CA LEU A 59 -9.99 -5.73 -8.11
C LEU A 59 -10.67 -6.70 -7.13
N ARG A 60 -11.16 -6.22 -5.98
CA ARG A 60 -11.96 -7.03 -5.04
C ARG A 60 -13.28 -7.52 -5.64
N PHE A 61 -13.75 -6.85 -6.69
CA PHE A 61 -15.02 -7.15 -7.34
C PHE A 61 -14.86 -7.71 -8.76
N TRP A 62 -13.62 -7.82 -9.24
CA TRP A 62 -13.34 -8.36 -10.57
C TRP A 62 -13.11 -9.87 -10.50
N GLY A 63 -13.72 -10.61 -11.42
CA GLY A 63 -13.56 -12.07 -11.56
C GLY A 63 -13.77 -12.82 -10.25
N VAL A 64 -14.86 -12.49 -9.54
CA VAL A 64 -15.21 -13.19 -8.29
C VAL A 64 -15.70 -14.59 -8.63
N VAL A 65 -14.96 -15.60 -8.19
CA VAL A 65 -15.28 -17.02 -8.40
C VAL A 65 -16.26 -17.47 -7.32
N GLU A 66 -17.33 -18.15 -7.74
CA GLU A 66 -18.40 -18.66 -6.86
C GLU A 66 -18.98 -17.57 -5.93
N GLU A 67 -19.01 -16.31 -6.41
CA GLU A 67 -19.47 -15.14 -5.63
C GLU A 67 -18.72 -14.90 -4.31
N LYS A 68 -17.61 -15.61 -4.09
CA LYS A 68 -16.90 -15.66 -2.81
C LYS A 68 -15.43 -15.28 -2.90
N TYR A 69 -14.74 -15.67 -3.97
CA TYR A 69 -13.29 -15.56 -4.06
C TYR A 69 -12.88 -14.47 -5.05
N PRO A 70 -12.35 -13.32 -4.58
CA PRO A 70 -11.93 -12.25 -5.47
C PRO A 70 -10.58 -12.59 -6.12
N ALA A 71 -10.60 -13.36 -7.21
CA ALA A 71 -9.40 -13.98 -7.78
C ALA A 71 -8.34 -12.94 -8.22
N TYR A 72 -8.77 -11.86 -8.87
CA TYR A 72 -7.86 -10.79 -9.30
C TYR A 72 -7.22 -10.06 -8.11
N TRP A 73 -7.99 -9.82 -7.05
CA TRP A 73 -7.45 -9.26 -5.81
C TRP A 73 -6.46 -10.20 -5.15
N ALA A 74 -6.75 -11.51 -5.09
CA ALA A 74 -5.84 -12.48 -4.49
C ALA A 74 -4.48 -12.48 -5.20
N VAL A 75 -4.47 -12.42 -6.54
CA VAL A 75 -3.24 -12.31 -7.32
C VAL A 75 -2.55 -10.96 -7.06
N ALA A 76 -3.29 -9.86 -7.13
CA ALA A 76 -2.72 -8.51 -7.03
C ALA A 76 -2.42 -8.05 -5.59
N SER A 77 -2.78 -8.84 -4.57
CA SER A 77 -2.62 -8.46 -3.16
C SER A 77 -2.06 -9.56 -2.26
N ARG A 78 -1.58 -10.66 -2.84
CA ARG A 78 -0.74 -11.64 -2.12
C ARG A 78 0.42 -10.93 -1.41
N ASN A 79 0.82 -11.47 -0.25
CA ASN A 79 1.93 -10.95 0.58
C ASN A 79 1.74 -9.52 1.13
N LYS A 80 0.61 -8.84 0.85
CA LYS A 80 0.32 -7.49 1.36
C LYS A 80 -0.47 -7.52 2.66
N LEU A 81 -0.33 -6.44 3.42
CA LEU A 81 -1.07 -6.16 4.65
C LEU A 81 -2.11 -5.06 4.37
N PRO A 82 -3.37 -5.39 4.03
CA PRO A 82 -4.38 -4.39 3.73
C PRO A 82 -4.88 -3.70 4.99
N ILE A 83 -5.04 -2.38 4.90
CA ILE A 83 -5.68 -1.53 5.92
C ILE A 83 -6.70 -0.62 5.26
N THR A 84 -7.75 -0.32 6.01
CA THR A 84 -8.72 0.71 5.62
C THR A 84 -8.35 2.05 6.26
N LEU A 85 -8.21 3.09 5.47
CA LEU A 85 -7.87 4.44 5.95
C LEU A 85 -8.55 5.54 5.13
N ASN A 86 -9.32 6.38 5.81
CA ASN A 86 -9.98 7.53 5.18
C ASN A 86 -9.04 8.75 5.13
N LEU A 87 -8.38 8.97 3.99
CA LEU A 87 -7.51 10.13 3.78
C LEU A 87 -8.24 11.48 3.64
N LYS A 88 -9.58 11.49 3.59
CA LYS A 88 -10.36 12.73 3.66
C LYS A 88 -10.51 13.23 5.11
N HIS A 89 -10.41 12.34 6.10
CA HIS A 89 -10.55 12.68 7.51
C HIS A 89 -9.21 13.15 8.11
N PRO A 90 -9.17 14.21 8.96
CA PRO A 90 -7.93 14.72 9.55
C PRO A 90 -7.12 13.65 10.31
N GLN A 91 -7.78 12.77 11.06
CA GLN A 91 -7.12 11.67 11.75
C GLN A 91 -6.52 10.65 10.77
N GLY A 92 -7.20 10.39 9.65
CA GLY A 92 -6.68 9.49 8.61
C GLY A 92 -5.43 10.08 7.95
N LYS A 93 -5.42 11.39 7.69
CA LYS A 93 -4.21 12.11 7.23
C LYS A 93 -3.06 12.02 8.25
N LYS A 94 -3.34 12.19 9.54
CA LYS A 94 -2.34 12.05 10.61
C LYS A 94 -1.73 10.64 10.63
N ILE A 95 -2.55 9.61 10.57
CA ILE A 95 -2.10 8.21 10.52
C ILE A 95 -1.29 7.96 9.24
N PHE A 96 -1.76 8.45 8.09
CA PHE A 96 -1.04 8.30 6.83
C PHE A 96 0.35 8.96 6.87
N ALA A 97 0.46 10.17 7.42
CA ALA A 97 1.75 10.84 7.60
C ALA A 97 2.70 10.01 8.50
N GLN A 98 2.18 9.35 9.54
CA GLN A 98 2.97 8.45 10.38
C GLN A 98 3.42 7.18 9.64
N LEU A 99 2.59 6.67 8.73
CA LEU A 99 2.97 5.56 7.85
C LEU A 99 4.06 6.00 6.87
N VAL A 100 3.91 7.16 6.23
CA VAL A 100 4.90 7.74 5.30
C VAL A 100 6.25 7.94 5.98
N ALA A 101 6.28 8.45 7.22
CA ALA A 101 7.52 8.65 7.98
C ALA A 101 8.33 7.35 8.20
N ARG A 102 7.69 6.18 8.09
CA ARG A 102 8.29 4.87 8.31
C ARG A 102 8.40 4.03 7.04
N ALA A 103 8.01 4.58 5.89
CA ALA A 103 8.08 3.91 4.60
C ALA A 103 9.36 4.31 3.88
N ASP A 104 9.82 3.41 3.00
CA ASP A 104 10.93 3.65 2.09
C ASP A 104 10.42 3.94 0.69
N VAL A 105 9.27 3.35 0.32
CA VAL A 105 8.63 3.52 -0.98
C VAL A 105 7.14 3.86 -0.79
N LEU A 106 6.64 4.80 -1.59
CA LEU A 106 5.21 5.04 -1.79
C LEU A 106 4.87 4.82 -3.26
N LEU A 107 3.86 3.98 -3.53
CA LEU A 107 3.36 3.68 -4.87
C LEU A 107 1.91 4.13 -5.01
N GLU A 108 1.63 4.87 -6.09
CA GLU A 108 0.30 5.40 -6.38
C GLU A 108 0.04 5.48 -7.88
N ASN A 109 -1.23 5.29 -8.27
CA ASN A 109 -1.69 5.46 -9.65
C ASN A 109 -3.06 6.16 -9.70
N MET A 110 -3.27 7.12 -8.80
CA MET A 110 -4.50 7.90 -8.80
C MET A 110 -4.50 8.89 -9.96
N ARG A 111 -5.68 9.40 -10.32
CA ARG A 111 -5.79 10.51 -11.28
C ARG A 111 -4.86 11.65 -10.83
N PRO A 112 -4.21 12.37 -11.77
CA PRO A 112 -3.28 13.44 -11.44
C PRO A 112 -3.82 14.40 -10.37
N LYS A 113 -2.96 14.81 -9.44
CA LYS A 113 -3.27 15.71 -8.31
C LYS A 113 -4.30 15.18 -7.30
N THR A 114 -4.69 13.91 -7.35
CA THR A 114 -5.64 13.35 -6.36
C THR A 114 -5.00 13.25 -4.98
N LEU A 115 -3.80 12.67 -4.89
CA LEU A 115 -3.07 12.58 -3.62
C LEU A 115 -2.68 13.97 -3.08
N ASP A 116 -2.37 14.90 -3.99
CA ASP A 116 -2.12 16.31 -3.65
C ASP A 116 -3.34 16.97 -2.99
N ARG A 117 -4.54 16.80 -3.56
CA ARG A 117 -5.81 17.29 -2.97
C ARG A 117 -6.15 16.61 -1.64
N LEU A 118 -5.67 15.39 -1.42
CA LEU A 118 -5.76 14.72 -0.12
C LEU A 118 -4.75 15.27 0.91
N GLY A 119 -3.86 16.18 0.51
CA GLY A 119 -2.90 16.86 1.37
C GLY A 119 -1.50 16.26 1.35
N PHE A 120 -1.19 15.41 0.36
CA PHE A 120 0.10 14.74 0.23
C PHE A 120 0.74 14.95 -1.16
N PRO A 121 0.99 16.20 -1.58
CA PRO A 121 1.85 16.45 -2.74
C PRO A 121 3.26 15.90 -2.48
N SER A 122 4.02 15.61 -3.54
CA SER A 122 5.38 15.05 -3.41
C SER A 122 6.30 15.87 -2.49
N ALA A 123 6.21 17.21 -2.55
CA ALA A 123 6.95 18.10 -1.65
C ALA A 123 6.65 17.80 -0.18
N ARG A 124 5.37 17.64 0.19
CA ARG A 124 4.96 17.30 1.55
C ARG A 124 5.42 15.91 1.96
N LEU A 125 5.38 14.94 1.04
CA LEU A 125 5.88 13.58 1.30
C LEU A 125 7.39 13.59 1.61
N TRP A 126 8.17 14.38 0.87
CA TRP A 126 9.61 14.54 1.12
C TRP A 126 9.94 15.39 2.35
N GLU A 127 9.09 16.33 2.74
CA GLU A 127 9.20 16.98 4.07
C GLU A 127 9.06 15.97 5.21
N ILE A 128 8.11 15.01 5.08
CA ILE A 128 7.91 13.96 6.08
C ILE A 128 9.08 12.97 6.08
N LYS A 129 9.55 12.56 4.89
CA LYS A 129 10.64 11.60 4.72
C LYS A 129 11.45 11.95 3.47
N LYS A 130 12.58 12.64 3.67
CA LYS A 130 13.45 13.11 2.57
C LYS A 130 13.96 11.99 1.66
N ALA A 131 14.19 10.79 2.22
CA ALA A 131 14.67 9.62 1.49
C ALA A 131 13.55 8.77 0.85
N LEU A 132 12.28 9.20 0.94
CA LEU A 132 11.16 8.44 0.38
C LEU A 132 11.24 8.37 -1.15
N ILE A 133 11.18 7.16 -1.68
CA ILE A 133 11.03 6.91 -3.11
C ILE A 133 9.54 6.98 -3.44
N ILE A 134 9.16 7.82 -4.42
CA ILE A 134 7.78 7.98 -4.85
C ILE A 134 7.64 7.45 -6.27
N GLY A 135 6.88 6.36 -6.43
CA GLY A 135 6.45 5.85 -7.73
C GLY A 135 5.03 6.30 -8.03
N ARG A 136 4.87 7.13 -9.07
CA ARG A 136 3.57 7.62 -9.56
C ARG A 136 3.37 7.13 -11.00
N ILE A 137 2.21 6.53 -11.25
CA ILE A 137 1.84 5.99 -12.57
C ILE A 137 0.53 6.67 -13.01
N SER A 138 0.49 7.30 -14.17
CA SER A 138 -0.68 8.07 -14.65
C SER A 138 -0.96 7.89 -16.13
#